data_AF-R1FU60-F1
#
_entry.id   AF-R1FU60-F1
#
_cell.length_a   1.000
_cell.length_b   1.000
_cell.length_c   1.000
_cell.angle_alpha   90.00
_cell.angle_beta   90.00
_cell.angle_gamma   90.00
#
_symmetry.space_group_name_H-M   'P 1'
#
loop_
_entity.id
_entity.type
_entity.pdbx_description
1 polymer ?
#
loop_
_entity_poly.entity_id
_entity_poly.type
_entity_poly.pdbx_seq_one_letter_code
_entity_poly.pdbx_strand_id
1 'polypeptide(L)'
;MYHHHGVSILEILIGDLETKKNKPNYDSSYLKRLEDFLENKIKEEYGNIPVVAASLLVKLNKKENNEISKENRWYVSNKVFAKYFEELLRSKTKSKIYPLISVEYFNGYPILIVGEPDGLSFEGNKAKIYEVKSFNLTDFIDHVRESREDILNREIFKLIKINSIQLMLYQYLLKRTQEFGLFNNIDKINLYEKIYIYSENIEYLDWARETIEQNFNTIKMIAKGYNTYNLSLKDNLSLEYIGTININNKRIYYFEIDSRVGYNQKIVKYYLKNLDGIIKSSNRVDNRNL
;
A
#
# COMPACT_ATOMS: atom_id res chain seq x y z
N MET A 1 8.38 -8.89 18.41
CA MET A 1 8.94 -7.56 18.70
C MET A 1 8.46 -6.59 17.63
N TYR A 2 7.95 -5.41 17.99
CA TYR A 2 7.50 -4.41 17.03
C TYR A 2 8.73 -3.67 16.49
N HIS A 3 9.13 -3.94 15.26
CA HIS A 3 10.23 -3.22 14.62
C HIS A 3 9.80 -1.77 14.32
N HIS A 4 10.55 -0.83 14.87
CA HIS A 4 10.35 0.60 14.68
C HIS A 4 10.37 0.95 13.18
N HIS A 5 9.31 1.61 12.72
CA HIS A 5 9.29 2.48 11.54
C HIS A 5 9.73 1.88 10.19
N GLY A 6 9.51 0.59 9.93
CA GLY A 6 9.62 -0.03 8.59
C GLY A 6 11.03 -0.15 8.00
N VAL A 7 12.06 0.07 8.83
CA VAL A 7 13.46 -0.26 8.54
C VAL A 7 13.85 -1.41 9.45
N SER A 8 14.48 -2.44 8.90
CA SER A 8 14.91 -3.64 9.61
C SER A 8 16.23 -4.16 9.04
N ILE A 9 16.61 -5.39 9.37
CA ILE A 9 17.74 -6.13 8.79
C ILE A 9 17.25 -7.41 8.12
N LEU A 10 18.06 -7.96 7.21
CA LEU A 10 17.73 -9.10 6.37
C LEU A 10 17.28 -10.33 7.17
N GLU A 11 17.95 -10.62 8.28
CA GLU A 11 17.63 -11.75 9.15
C GLU A 11 16.19 -11.70 9.71
N ILE A 12 15.73 -10.51 10.09
CA ILE A 12 14.36 -10.33 10.57
C ILE A 12 13.35 -10.58 9.44
N LEU A 13 13.64 -10.09 8.23
CA LEU A 13 12.79 -10.33 7.07
C LEU A 13 12.65 -11.83 6.81
N ILE A 14 13.75 -12.58 6.84
CA ILE A 14 13.76 -14.04 6.65
C ILE A 14 12.85 -14.72 7.68
N GLY A 15 13.01 -14.39 8.97
CA GLY A 15 12.13 -14.91 10.03
C GLY A 15 10.65 -14.56 9.82
N ASP A 16 10.34 -13.34 9.38
CA ASP A 16 8.97 -12.92 9.08
C ASP A 16 8.36 -13.73 7.92
N LEU A 17 9.13 -14.05 6.87
CA LEU A 17 8.67 -14.87 5.75
C LEU A 17 8.31 -16.30 6.20
N GLU A 18 9.09 -16.88 7.11
CA GLU A 18 8.81 -18.21 7.66
C GLU A 18 7.42 -18.25 8.32
N THR A 19 7.08 -17.23 9.12
CA THR A 19 5.75 -17.13 9.76
C THR A 19 4.60 -16.93 8.75
N LYS A 20 4.90 -16.43 7.54
CA LYS A 20 3.91 -16.15 6.49
C LYS A 20 3.66 -17.37 5.59
N LYS A 21 4.57 -18.35 5.51
CA LYS A 21 4.43 -19.55 4.65
C LYS A 21 3.13 -20.32 4.86
N ASN A 22 2.61 -20.34 6.08
CA ASN A 22 1.39 -21.06 6.45
C ASN A 22 0.11 -20.23 6.32
N LYS A 23 0.21 -18.97 5.88
CA LYS A 23 -0.96 -18.08 5.76
C LYS A 23 -1.64 -18.26 4.40
N PRO A 24 -2.98 -18.38 4.35
CA PRO A 24 -3.70 -18.73 3.12
C PRO A 24 -3.61 -17.67 2.01
N ASN A 25 -3.38 -16.41 2.38
CA ASN A 25 -3.29 -15.30 1.42
C ASN A 25 -1.94 -15.22 0.70
N TYR A 26 -0.97 -16.05 1.08
CA TYR A 26 0.37 -16.06 0.50
C TYR A 26 0.56 -17.26 -0.43
N ASP A 27 1.49 -17.13 -1.37
CA ASP A 27 1.96 -18.24 -2.18
C ASP A 27 3.14 -18.91 -1.47
N SER A 28 2.90 -20.05 -0.81
CA SER A 28 3.90 -20.76 -0.02
C SER A 28 5.09 -21.24 -0.85
N SER A 29 4.86 -21.63 -2.11
CA SER A 29 5.92 -22.05 -3.03
C SER A 29 6.83 -20.87 -3.39
N TYR A 30 6.24 -19.71 -3.67
CA TYR A 30 7.00 -18.48 -3.88
C TYR A 30 7.79 -18.06 -2.64
N LEU A 31 7.16 -18.06 -1.46
CA LEU A 31 7.83 -17.68 -0.22
C LEU A 31 9.04 -18.55 0.08
N LYS A 32 8.96 -19.86 -0.19
CA LYS A 32 10.12 -20.76 -0.07
C LYS A 32 11.26 -20.34 -1.01
N ARG A 33 10.97 -20.11 -2.30
CA ARG A 33 11.99 -19.65 -3.26
C ARG A 33 12.60 -18.31 -2.87
N LEU A 34 11.79 -17.38 -2.37
CA LEU A 34 12.26 -16.07 -1.93
C LEU A 34 13.18 -16.21 -0.71
N GLU A 35 12.79 -17.00 0.29
CA GLU A 35 13.62 -17.26 1.47
C GLU A 35 14.96 -17.90 1.09
N ASP A 36 14.91 -18.97 0.27
CA ASP A 36 16.12 -19.64 -0.22
C ASP A 36 17.04 -18.65 -0.97
N PHE A 37 16.48 -17.71 -1.73
CA PHE A 37 17.24 -16.67 -2.43
C PHE A 37 17.84 -15.63 -1.46
N LEU A 38 17.08 -15.20 -0.45
CA LEU A 38 17.57 -14.24 0.55
C LEU A 38 18.70 -14.83 1.39
N GLU A 39 18.61 -16.11 1.77
CA GLU A 39 19.64 -16.80 2.53
C GLU A 39 20.87 -17.13 1.67
N ASN A 40 20.68 -17.80 0.53
CA ASN A 40 21.77 -18.41 -0.23
C ASN A 40 22.31 -17.52 -1.37
N LYS A 41 21.82 -16.28 -1.50
CA LYS A 41 22.36 -15.30 -2.44
C LYS A 41 22.62 -13.97 -1.75
N ILE A 42 21.59 -13.35 -1.21
CA ILE A 42 21.72 -12.00 -0.65
C ILE A 42 22.56 -12.00 0.64
N LYS A 43 22.27 -12.90 1.58
CA LYS A 43 22.99 -12.98 2.86
C LYS A 43 24.43 -13.47 2.66
N GLU A 44 24.67 -14.42 1.76
CA GLU A 44 26.02 -14.87 1.42
C GLU A 44 26.87 -13.77 0.79
N GLU A 45 26.30 -12.97 -0.12
CA GLU A 45 27.05 -11.93 -0.86
C GLU A 45 27.25 -10.65 -0.04
N TYR A 46 26.21 -10.19 0.67
CA TYR A 46 26.21 -8.87 1.31
C TYR A 46 26.13 -8.91 2.84
N GLY A 47 26.00 -10.10 3.45
CA GLY A 47 25.75 -10.22 4.88
C GLY A 47 24.36 -9.72 5.29
N ASN A 48 24.25 -9.28 6.55
CA ASN A 48 22.98 -8.84 7.12
C ASN A 48 22.71 -7.35 6.79
N ILE A 49 22.22 -7.09 5.57
CA ILE A 49 22.00 -5.73 5.06
C ILE A 49 20.72 -5.08 5.59
N PRO A 50 20.64 -3.74 5.59
CA PRO A 50 19.40 -3.02 5.91
C PRO A 50 18.27 -3.38 4.95
N VAL A 51 17.06 -3.48 5.51
CA VAL A 51 15.81 -3.73 4.79
C VAL A 51 14.89 -2.54 4.96
N VAL A 52 14.40 -1.97 3.87
CA VAL A 52 13.50 -0.80 3.86
C VAL A 52 12.18 -1.17 3.22
N ALA A 53 11.07 -0.92 3.92
CA ALA A 53 9.74 -1.07 3.35
C ALA A 53 9.47 0.01 2.29
N ALA A 54 9.01 -0.39 1.10
CA ALA A 54 8.72 0.50 -0.01
C ALA A 54 7.69 1.60 0.35
N SER A 55 6.77 1.29 1.26
CA SER A 55 5.76 2.24 1.75
C SER A 55 6.37 3.44 2.50
N LEU A 56 7.57 3.30 3.09
CA LEU A 56 8.27 4.41 3.73
C LEU A 56 8.80 5.45 2.75
N LEU A 57 9.21 5.01 1.55
CA LEU A 57 9.69 5.90 0.50
C LEU A 57 8.65 6.98 0.22
N VAL A 58 7.36 6.61 0.27
CA VAL A 58 6.23 7.50 0.05
C VAL A 58 5.96 8.44 1.22
N LYS A 59 6.21 8.01 2.47
CA LYS A 59 5.89 8.75 3.70
C LYS A 59 6.84 9.91 4.02
N LEU A 60 8.14 9.81 3.70
CA LEU A 60 9.13 10.82 4.12
C LEU A 60 9.13 12.15 3.35
N ASN A 61 8.29 12.32 2.32
CA ASN A 61 8.16 13.63 1.66
C ASN A 61 7.35 14.68 2.49
N LYS A 62 7.02 14.37 3.75
CA LYS A 62 6.48 15.32 4.72
C LYS A 62 7.57 15.77 5.68
N LYS A 63 7.92 17.06 5.65
CA LYS A 63 8.53 17.76 6.80
C LYS A 63 7.48 17.92 7.91
N GLU A 64 7.01 16.83 8.50
CA GLU A 64 6.07 16.88 9.63
C GLU A 64 6.72 16.30 10.88
N ASN A 65 6.61 17.06 11.95
CA ASN A 65 7.20 16.82 13.26
C ASN A 65 6.85 15.44 13.83
N ASN A 66 7.83 14.85 14.50
CA ASN A 66 7.73 13.59 15.26
C ASN A 66 6.83 13.74 16.51
N GLU A 67 5.54 13.99 16.35
CA GLU A 67 4.58 13.86 17.46
C GLU A 67 3.78 12.58 17.32
N ILE A 68 4.31 11.52 17.93
CA ILE A 68 3.57 10.29 18.18
C ILE A 68 2.69 10.54 19.41
N SER A 69 1.49 11.09 19.21
CA SER A 69 0.46 11.13 20.25
C SER A 69 -0.34 9.83 20.27
N LYS A 70 -0.69 9.40 21.49
CA LYS A 70 -1.35 8.14 21.85
C LYS A 70 -2.70 7.92 21.15
N GLU A 71 -2.82 6.92 20.27
CA GLU A 71 -4.12 6.46 19.71
C GLU A 71 -4.19 4.93 19.55
N ASN A 72 -4.10 4.18 20.66
CA ASN A 72 -4.00 2.71 20.63
C ASN A 72 -5.32 1.94 20.35
N ARG A 73 -6.50 2.60 20.30
CA ARG A 73 -7.77 1.95 19.89
C ARG A 73 -8.17 2.28 18.45
N TRP A 74 -8.01 3.53 18.06
CA TRP A 74 -8.33 4.04 16.72
C TRP A 74 -7.46 3.38 15.62
N TYR A 75 -6.15 3.30 15.85
CA TYR A 75 -5.23 2.61 14.94
C TYR A 75 -5.62 1.12 14.75
N VAL A 76 -6.14 0.48 15.80
CA VAL A 76 -6.54 -0.93 15.77
C VAL A 76 -7.83 -1.12 14.97
N SER A 77 -8.86 -0.28 15.16
CA SER A 77 -10.10 -0.35 14.39
C SER A 77 -9.88 -0.11 12.89
N ASN A 78 -9.13 0.93 12.53
CA ASN A 78 -8.81 1.20 11.12
C ASN A 78 -7.98 0.08 10.48
N LYS A 79 -7.12 -0.59 11.24
CA LYS A 79 -6.38 -1.76 10.76
C LYS A 79 -7.28 -2.97 10.46
N VAL A 80 -8.33 -3.20 11.25
CA VAL A 80 -9.30 -4.28 10.99
C VAL A 80 -10.05 -4.01 9.68
N PHE A 81 -10.51 -2.78 9.46
CA PHE A 81 -11.20 -2.41 8.22
C PHE A 81 -10.29 -2.44 7.01
N ALA A 82 -9.07 -1.91 7.10
CA ALA A 82 -8.08 -2.01 6.03
C ALA A 82 -7.85 -3.47 5.61
N LYS A 83 -7.57 -4.34 6.59
CA LYS A 83 -7.36 -5.77 6.34
C LYS A 83 -8.58 -6.43 5.71
N TYR A 84 -9.80 -6.09 6.13
CA TYR A 84 -11.01 -6.60 5.53
C TYR A 84 -11.12 -6.22 4.05
N PHE A 85 -10.90 -4.96 3.70
CA PHE A 85 -10.98 -4.51 2.31
C PHE A 85 -9.89 -5.11 1.43
N GLU A 86 -8.70 -5.33 1.98
CA GLU A 86 -7.63 -6.09 1.30
C GLU A 86 -8.05 -7.55 1.05
N GLU A 87 -8.68 -8.23 2.02
CA GLU A 87 -9.19 -9.60 1.86
C GLU A 87 -10.35 -9.67 0.86
N LEU A 88 -11.26 -8.70 0.92
CA LEU A 88 -12.36 -8.55 -0.04
C LEU A 88 -11.83 -8.38 -1.47
N LEU A 89 -10.82 -7.52 -1.65
CA LEU A 89 -10.12 -7.36 -2.92
C LEU A 89 -9.57 -8.71 -3.40
N ARG A 90 -8.73 -9.37 -2.59
CA ARG A 90 -8.08 -10.63 -2.97
C ARG A 90 -9.07 -11.72 -3.32
N SER A 91 -10.18 -11.81 -2.60
CA SER A 91 -11.26 -12.75 -2.90
C SER A 91 -11.88 -12.49 -4.27
N LYS A 92 -12.20 -11.22 -4.59
CA LYS A 92 -12.79 -10.82 -5.89
C LYS A 92 -11.81 -11.02 -7.06
N THR A 93 -10.54 -10.73 -6.87
CA THR A 93 -9.52 -10.76 -7.93
C THR A 93 -8.77 -12.09 -8.02
N LYS A 94 -9.00 -13.00 -7.06
CA LYS A 94 -8.24 -14.24 -6.86
C LYS A 94 -6.72 -14.00 -6.75
N SER A 95 -6.32 -12.83 -6.29
CA SER A 95 -4.91 -12.46 -6.12
C SER A 95 -4.36 -12.93 -4.77
N LYS A 96 -3.04 -13.07 -4.68
CA LYS A 96 -2.33 -13.39 -3.45
C LYS A 96 -1.35 -12.28 -3.07
N ILE A 97 -0.78 -12.37 -1.88
CA ILE A 97 0.30 -11.50 -1.42
C ILE A 97 1.63 -12.12 -1.85
N TYR A 98 2.46 -11.32 -2.53
CA TYR A 98 3.80 -11.68 -2.95
C TYR A 98 4.76 -10.57 -2.48
N PRO A 99 5.62 -10.82 -1.47
CA PRO A 99 6.69 -9.89 -1.13
C PRO A 99 7.63 -9.70 -2.32
N LEU A 100 7.75 -8.48 -2.80
CA LEU A 100 8.60 -8.09 -3.93
C LEU A 100 9.85 -7.40 -3.40
N ILE A 101 10.99 -7.66 -4.02
CA ILE A 101 12.29 -7.19 -3.55
C ILE A 101 13.08 -6.44 -4.64
N SER A 102 13.98 -5.57 -4.19
CA SER A 102 15.07 -5.02 -4.99
C SER A 102 16.30 -4.79 -4.12
N VAL A 103 17.49 -5.06 -4.64
CA VAL A 103 18.74 -4.64 -4.01
C VAL A 103 19.15 -3.33 -4.66
N GLU A 104 19.16 -2.26 -3.87
CA GLU A 104 19.64 -0.94 -4.28
C GLU A 104 20.98 -0.63 -3.63
N TYR A 105 21.72 0.30 -4.23
CA TYR A 105 23.00 0.74 -3.72
C TYR A 105 22.94 2.23 -3.38
N PHE A 106 23.37 2.56 -2.18
CA PHE A 106 23.50 3.95 -1.76
C PHE A 106 24.88 4.20 -1.15
N ASN A 107 25.65 5.11 -1.73
CA ASN A 107 27.06 5.34 -1.39
C ASN A 107 27.89 4.03 -1.35
N GLY A 108 27.60 3.10 -2.26
CA GLY A 108 28.26 1.78 -2.33
C GLY A 108 27.72 0.74 -1.34
N TYR A 109 26.81 1.10 -0.43
CA TYR A 109 26.23 0.17 0.53
C TYR A 109 24.95 -0.49 -0.01
N PRO A 110 24.85 -1.82 0.02
CA PRO A 110 23.65 -2.54 -0.42
C PRO A 110 22.50 -2.38 0.58
N ILE A 111 21.30 -2.15 0.07
CA ILE A 111 20.06 -2.00 0.82
C ILE A 111 18.98 -2.83 0.12
N LEU A 112 18.29 -3.67 0.88
CA LEU A 112 17.14 -4.40 0.37
C LEU A 112 15.88 -3.56 0.51
N ILE A 113 15.17 -3.31 -0.58
CA ILE A 113 13.82 -2.73 -0.55
C ILE A 113 12.82 -3.86 -0.67
N VAL A 114 11.81 -3.86 0.20
CA VAL A 114 10.73 -4.86 0.19
C VAL A 114 9.37 -4.17 0.09
N GLY A 115 8.48 -4.71 -0.73
CA GLY A 115 7.11 -4.23 -0.88
C GLY A 115 6.11 -5.38 -1.00
N GLU A 116 4.98 -5.28 -0.32
CA GLU A 116 3.90 -6.26 -0.37
C GLU A 116 2.65 -5.57 -0.93
N PRO A 117 2.35 -5.69 -2.23
CA PRO A 117 1.09 -5.19 -2.75
C PRO A 117 -0.09 -5.94 -2.13
N ASP A 118 -1.21 -5.25 -1.92
CA ASP A 118 -2.41 -5.85 -1.30
C ASP A 118 -2.97 -7.03 -2.10
N GLY A 119 -2.75 -7.03 -3.42
CA GLY A 119 -2.98 -8.17 -4.28
C GLY A 119 -2.08 -8.19 -5.52
N LEU A 120 -1.53 -9.36 -5.83
CA LEU A 120 -0.87 -9.65 -7.11
C LEU A 120 -1.42 -10.95 -7.71
N SER A 121 -1.79 -10.91 -8.99
CA SER A 121 -2.22 -12.08 -9.75
C SER A 121 -1.54 -12.15 -11.12
N PHE A 122 -1.41 -13.38 -11.63
CA PHE A 122 -0.77 -13.68 -12.90
C PHE A 122 -1.76 -14.34 -13.87
N GLU A 123 -1.76 -13.88 -15.11
CA GLU A 123 -2.54 -14.43 -16.23
C GLU A 123 -1.60 -14.63 -17.42
N GLY A 124 -0.93 -15.79 -17.46
CA GLY A 124 0.16 -16.04 -18.39
C GLY A 124 1.35 -15.11 -18.14
N ASN A 125 1.80 -14.40 -19.18
CA ASN A 125 2.86 -13.39 -19.12
C ASN A 125 2.36 -12.00 -18.66
N LYS A 126 1.20 -11.92 -18.02
CA LYS A 126 0.59 -10.67 -17.55
C LYS A 126 0.47 -10.69 -16.04
N ALA A 127 0.83 -9.58 -15.40
CA ALA A 127 0.61 -9.36 -13.99
C ALA A 127 -0.41 -8.26 -13.75
N LYS A 128 -1.21 -8.42 -12.70
CA LYS A 128 -2.12 -7.40 -12.17
C LYS A 128 -1.73 -7.11 -10.73
N ILE A 129 -1.30 -5.87 -10.47
CA ILE A 129 -0.96 -5.40 -9.13
C ILE A 129 -2.13 -4.54 -8.65
N TYR A 130 -2.59 -4.80 -7.44
CA TYR A 130 -3.68 -4.12 -6.77
C TYR A 130 -3.18 -3.52 -5.47
N GLU A 131 -3.64 -2.30 -5.18
CA GLU A 131 -3.38 -1.63 -3.91
C GLU A 131 -4.66 -0.92 -3.45
N VAL A 132 -4.96 -1.11 -2.18
CA VAL A 132 -6.17 -0.68 -1.50
C VAL A 132 -5.83 0.39 -0.49
N LYS A 133 -6.70 1.41 -0.40
CA LYS A 133 -6.78 2.29 0.75
C LYS A 133 -8.21 2.33 1.25
N SER A 134 -8.38 2.56 2.54
CA SER A 134 -9.68 2.72 3.16
C SER A 134 -9.76 4.06 3.91
N PHE A 135 -10.93 4.66 3.93
CA PHE A 135 -11.19 5.95 4.57
C PHE A 135 -12.44 5.88 5.44
N ASN A 136 -12.27 6.15 6.74
CA ASN A 136 -13.35 6.15 7.72
C ASN A 136 -14.06 7.50 7.74
N LEU A 137 -15.26 7.56 7.18
CA LEU A 137 -16.09 8.77 7.17
C LEU A 137 -16.68 9.11 8.53
N THR A 138 -17.03 8.13 9.35
CA THR A 138 -17.60 8.39 10.69
C THR A 138 -16.60 9.19 11.51
N ASP A 139 -15.37 8.69 11.62
CA ASP A 139 -14.31 9.39 12.34
C ASP A 139 -14.04 10.77 11.74
N PHE A 140 -14.01 10.86 10.41
CA PHE A 140 -13.76 12.10 9.71
C PHE A 140 -14.79 13.19 10.06
N ILE A 141 -16.07 12.87 9.97
CA ILE A 141 -17.16 13.83 10.18
C ILE A 141 -17.25 14.25 11.65
N ASP A 142 -17.02 13.33 12.58
CA ASP A 142 -17.13 13.59 14.01
C ASP A 142 -16.00 14.49 14.54
N HIS A 143 -14.85 14.56 13.86
CA HIS A 143 -13.67 15.31 14.31
C HIS A 143 -13.38 16.58 13.49
N VAL A 144 -13.93 16.73 12.29
CA VAL A 144 -13.69 17.91 11.44
C VAL A 144 -14.71 19.02 11.73
N ARG A 145 -14.19 20.17 12.21
CA ARG A 145 -14.96 21.39 12.54
C ARG A 145 -15.03 22.41 11.39
N GLU A 146 -14.25 22.23 10.33
CA GLU A 146 -14.11 23.12 9.15
C GLU A 146 -15.06 22.71 7.99
N SER A 147 -14.96 23.35 6.81
CA SER A 147 -15.73 22.97 5.61
C SER A 147 -15.43 21.51 5.22
N ARG A 148 -16.38 20.63 5.53
CA ARG A 148 -16.23 19.16 5.42
C ARG A 148 -15.94 18.72 3.98
N GLU A 149 -16.45 19.44 2.99
CA GLU A 149 -16.32 19.12 1.56
C GLU A 149 -14.89 19.31 1.02
N ASP A 150 -14.26 20.45 1.30
CA ASP A 150 -12.89 20.74 0.85
C ASP A 150 -11.89 19.75 1.45
N ILE A 151 -12.10 19.41 2.72
CA ILE A 151 -11.22 18.49 3.43
C ILE A 151 -11.42 17.06 2.92
N LEU A 152 -12.67 16.64 2.65
CA LEU A 152 -12.95 15.34 2.06
C LEU A 152 -12.23 15.21 0.71
N ASN A 153 -12.40 16.18 -0.18
CA ASN A 153 -11.72 16.20 -1.49
C ASN A 153 -10.20 16.13 -1.34
N ARG A 154 -9.62 16.90 -0.40
CA ARG A 154 -8.18 16.89 -0.11
C ARG A 154 -7.69 15.51 0.36
N GLU A 155 -8.44 14.83 1.23
CA GLU A 155 -8.09 13.48 1.69
C GLU A 155 -8.20 12.47 0.55
N ILE A 156 -9.24 12.53 -0.29
CA ILE A 156 -9.33 11.68 -1.50
C ILE A 156 -8.12 11.89 -2.41
N PHE A 157 -7.70 13.13 -2.66
CA PHE A 157 -6.48 13.39 -3.47
C PHE A 157 -5.22 12.81 -2.85
N LYS A 158 -5.09 12.90 -1.53
CA LYS A 158 -3.96 12.34 -0.80
C LYS A 158 -3.93 10.82 -0.90
N LEU A 159 -5.08 10.15 -0.79
CA LEU A 159 -5.21 8.72 -0.99
C LEU A 159 -4.81 8.34 -2.43
N ILE A 160 -5.34 9.04 -3.44
CA ILE A 160 -5.00 8.82 -4.85
C ILE A 160 -3.50 8.93 -5.11
N LYS A 161 -2.90 10.00 -4.59
CA LYS A 161 -1.46 10.23 -4.71
C LYS A 161 -0.66 9.09 -4.07
N ILE A 162 -0.93 8.75 -2.81
CA ILE A 162 -0.14 7.75 -2.08
C ILE A 162 -0.27 6.39 -2.77
N ASN A 163 -1.49 6.01 -3.12
CA ASN A 163 -1.79 4.71 -3.69
C ASN A 163 -1.14 4.54 -5.07
N SER A 164 -1.25 5.55 -5.94
CA SER A 164 -0.62 5.52 -7.27
C SER A 164 0.91 5.43 -7.21
N ILE A 165 1.55 6.13 -6.27
CA ILE A 165 3.01 6.03 -6.06
C ILE A 165 3.40 4.63 -5.57
N GLN A 166 2.65 4.06 -4.62
CA GLN A 166 2.90 2.71 -4.13
C GLN A 166 2.80 1.67 -5.25
N LEU A 167 1.76 1.74 -6.09
CA LEU A 167 1.62 0.87 -7.25
C LEU A 167 2.78 0.99 -8.24
N MET A 168 3.25 2.21 -8.51
CA MET A 168 4.42 2.42 -9.38
C MET A 168 5.70 1.82 -8.77
N LEU A 169 5.88 1.92 -7.44
CA LEU A 169 6.97 1.27 -6.73
C LEU A 169 6.86 -0.26 -6.77
N TYR A 170 5.66 -0.83 -6.61
CA TYR A 170 5.47 -2.28 -6.70
C TYR A 170 5.70 -2.80 -8.12
N GLN A 171 5.34 -2.03 -9.16
CA GLN A 171 5.74 -2.39 -10.52
C GLN A 171 7.27 -2.43 -10.68
N TYR A 172 7.97 -1.45 -10.10
CA TYR A 172 9.43 -1.44 -10.10
C TYR A 172 9.99 -2.68 -9.40
N LEU A 173 9.52 -2.96 -8.18
CA LEU A 173 9.97 -4.13 -7.41
C LEU A 173 9.65 -5.44 -8.12
N LEU A 174 8.48 -5.58 -8.76
CA LEU A 174 8.12 -6.79 -9.50
C LEU A 174 9.14 -7.06 -10.63
N LYS A 175 9.53 -6.02 -11.37
CA LYS A 175 10.55 -6.15 -12.43
C LYS A 175 11.91 -6.58 -11.87
N ARG A 176 12.34 -5.99 -10.75
CA ARG A 176 13.60 -6.36 -10.08
C ARG A 176 13.57 -7.76 -9.51
N THR A 177 12.45 -8.14 -8.91
CA THR A 177 12.23 -9.50 -8.40
C THR A 177 12.29 -10.54 -9.52
N GLN A 178 11.76 -10.20 -10.70
CA GLN A 178 11.86 -11.04 -11.89
C GLN A 178 13.30 -11.18 -12.40
N GLU A 179 14.13 -10.12 -12.32
CA GLU A 179 15.57 -10.18 -12.68
C GLU A 179 16.34 -11.21 -11.83
N PHE A 180 15.87 -11.51 -10.62
CA PHE A 180 16.41 -12.57 -9.76
C PHE A 180 15.91 -13.99 -10.08
N GLY A 181 15.06 -14.14 -11.11
CA GLY A 181 14.49 -15.45 -11.49
C GLY A 181 13.43 -15.98 -10.54
N LEU A 182 12.89 -15.14 -9.65
CA LEU A 182 11.85 -15.53 -8.68
C LEU A 182 10.45 -15.64 -9.30
N PHE A 183 10.27 -15.05 -10.48
CA PHE A 183 9.07 -15.15 -11.31
C PHE A 183 9.43 -15.53 -12.75
N ASN A 184 8.45 -16.09 -13.46
CA ASN A 184 8.51 -16.22 -14.91
C ASN A 184 8.51 -14.83 -15.58
N ASN A 185 8.86 -14.77 -16.87
CA ASN A 185 8.85 -13.52 -17.61
C ASN A 185 7.44 -12.91 -17.71
N ILE A 186 7.30 -11.66 -17.29
CA ILE A 186 6.07 -10.87 -17.32
C ILE A 186 6.25 -9.70 -18.30
N ASP A 187 5.52 -9.76 -19.41
CA ASP A 187 5.60 -8.77 -20.48
C ASP A 187 4.66 -7.58 -20.26
N LYS A 188 3.55 -7.79 -19.53
CA LYS A 188 2.56 -6.73 -19.28
C LYS A 188 2.18 -6.66 -17.81
N ILE A 189 2.34 -5.48 -17.21
CA ILE A 189 1.97 -5.20 -15.84
C ILE A 189 0.84 -4.17 -15.83
N ASN A 190 -0.23 -4.47 -15.12
CA ASN A 190 -1.43 -3.67 -15.00
C ASN A 190 -1.63 -3.23 -13.55
N LEU A 191 -1.69 -1.92 -13.30
CA LEU A 191 -1.83 -1.38 -11.94
C LEU A 191 -3.25 -0.92 -11.67
N TYR A 192 -3.84 -1.45 -10.60
CA TYR A 192 -5.21 -1.18 -10.17
C TYR A 192 -5.20 -0.55 -8.80
N GLU A 193 -5.79 0.63 -8.72
CA GLU A 193 -5.97 1.37 -7.49
C GLU A 193 -7.41 1.26 -7.03
N LYS A 194 -7.59 0.98 -5.73
CA LYS A 194 -8.88 0.93 -5.06
C LYS A 194 -8.90 1.80 -3.81
N ILE A 195 -9.93 2.61 -3.67
CA ILE A 195 -10.20 3.37 -2.44
C ILE A 195 -11.60 3.02 -1.94
N TYR A 196 -11.68 2.46 -0.74
CA TYR A 196 -12.93 2.18 -0.04
C TYR A 196 -13.24 3.30 0.93
N ILE A 197 -14.40 3.92 0.76
CA ILE A 197 -14.91 4.94 1.67
C ILE A 197 -16.02 4.29 2.48
N TYR A 198 -15.92 4.30 3.81
CA TYR A 198 -16.83 3.54 4.67
C TYR A 198 -17.29 4.31 5.90
N SER A 199 -18.47 3.94 6.42
CA SER A 199 -19.08 4.57 7.60
C SER A 199 -20.01 3.60 8.33
N GLU A 200 -20.22 3.82 9.63
CA GLU A 200 -21.33 3.24 10.40
C GLU A 200 -22.67 3.96 10.09
N ASN A 201 -22.62 5.19 9.57
CA ASN A 201 -23.80 5.99 9.23
C ASN A 201 -23.98 6.05 7.69
N ILE A 202 -25.14 5.60 7.22
CA ILE A 202 -25.48 5.63 5.79
C ILE A 202 -25.55 7.06 5.24
N GLU A 203 -26.09 8.01 6.01
CA GLU A 203 -26.24 9.41 5.58
C GLU A 203 -24.88 10.08 5.34
N TYR A 204 -23.85 9.67 6.10
CA TYR A 204 -22.49 10.16 5.93
C TYR A 204 -21.88 9.69 4.60
N LEU A 205 -22.23 8.48 4.16
CA LEU A 205 -21.78 7.98 2.86
C LEU A 205 -22.53 8.63 1.72
N ASP A 206 -23.84 8.83 1.86
CA ASP A 206 -24.64 9.53 0.85
C ASP A 206 -24.12 10.95 0.64
N TRP A 207 -23.90 11.71 1.72
CA TRP A 207 -23.29 13.03 1.65
C TRP A 207 -21.89 13.01 1.00
N ALA A 208 -21.01 12.11 1.43
CA ALA A 208 -19.65 12.04 0.89
C ALA A 208 -19.64 11.67 -0.59
N ARG A 209 -20.56 10.80 -0.99
CA ARG A 209 -20.75 10.38 -2.36
C ARG A 209 -21.21 11.54 -3.23
N GLU A 210 -22.28 12.22 -2.84
CA GLU A 210 -22.78 13.41 -3.56
C GLU A 210 -21.68 14.47 -3.71
N THR A 211 -20.94 14.72 -2.63
CA THR A 211 -19.81 15.67 -2.63
C THR A 211 -18.73 15.26 -3.65
N ILE A 212 -18.37 13.98 -3.69
CA ILE A 212 -17.36 13.45 -4.63
C ILE A 212 -17.88 13.48 -6.07
N GLU A 213 -19.15 13.15 -6.29
CA GLU A 213 -19.79 13.19 -7.61
C GLU A 213 -19.81 14.61 -8.19
N GLN A 214 -20.21 15.59 -7.38
CA GLN A 214 -20.19 17.01 -7.77
C GLN A 214 -18.79 17.50 -8.14
N ASN A 215 -17.76 16.98 -7.47
CA ASN A 215 -16.36 17.37 -7.69
C ASN A 215 -15.60 16.45 -8.66
N PHE A 216 -16.25 15.43 -9.23
CA PHE A 216 -15.55 14.29 -9.84
C PHE A 216 -14.63 14.66 -11.01
N ASN A 217 -14.98 15.68 -11.80
CA ASN A 217 -14.15 16.17 -12.89
C ASN A 217 -12.83 16.79 -12.40
N THR A 218 -12.89 17.56 -11.31
CA THR A 218 -11.71 18.11 -10.64
C THR A 218 -10.85 16.98 -10.09
N ILE A 219 -11.47 15.97 -9.48
CA ILE A 219 -10.76 14.78 -8.97
C ILE A 219 -10.04 14.05 -10.11
N LYS A 220 -10.71 13.80 -11.23
CA LYS A 220 -10.11 13.20 -12.43
C LYS A 220 -8.93 14.01 -12.96
N MET A 221 -9.05 15.33 -13.01
CA MET A 221 -7.99 16.20 -13.51
C MET A 221 -6.74 16.12 -12.62
N ILE A 222 -6.91 16.17 -11.30
CA ILE A 222 -5.80 16.06 -10.33
C ILE A 222 -5.19 14.65 -10.36
N ALA A 223 -6.01 13.61 -10.45
CA ALA A 223 -5.56 12.21 -10.53
C ALA A 223 -4.63 11.97 -11.72
N LYS A 224 -4.89 12.59 -12.89
CA LYS A 224 -3.99 12.53 -14.06
C LYS A 224 -2.57 13.02 -13.74
N GLY A 225 -2.43 14.01 -12.86
CA GLY A 225 -1.13 14.51 -12.40
C GLY A 225 -0.29 13.45 -11.68
N TYR A 226 -0.92 12.39 -11.17
CA TYR A 226 -0.28 11.24 -10.52
C TYR A 226 -0.25 9.98 -11.42
N ASN A 227 -0.48 10.14 -12.73
CA ASN A 227 -0.65 9.06 -13.70
C ASN A 227 -1.82 8.12 -13.39
N THR A 228 -2.80 8.58 -12.61
CA THR A 228 -4.03 7.84 -12.37
C THR A 228 -5.07 8.21 -13.43
N TYR A 229 -5.69 7.20 -14.04
CA TYR A 229 -6.64 7.33 -15.14
C TYR A 229 -7.77 6.31 -15.02
N ASN A 230 -8.79 6.44 -15.88
CA ASN A 230 -10.02 5.63 -15.81
C ASN A 230 -10.66 5.62 -14.41
N LEU A 231 -10.59 6.75 -13.71
CA LEU A 231 -11.23 6.92 -12.41
C LEU A 231 -12.74 6.74 -12.60
N SER A 232 -13.28 5.75 -11.90
CA SER A 232 -14.70 5.46 -11.83
C SER A 232 -15.10 5.41 -10.37
N LEU A 233 -16.09 6.22 -10.01
CA LEU A 233 -16.90 5.91 -8.85
C LEU A 233 -17.72 4.69 -9.27
N LYS A 234 -17.44 3.52 -8.69
CA LYS A 234 -18.06 2.31 -9.20
C LYS A 234 -19.54 2.27 -8.82
N ASP A 235 -20.36 2.54 -9.82
CA ASP A 235 -21.79 2.28 -9.85
C ASP A 235 -22.04 0.82 -10.21
N ASN A 236 -22.48 0.03 -9.24
CA ASN A 236 -23.45 -1.03 -9.55
C ASN A 236 -24.87 -0.44 -9.41
N LEU A 237 -25.12 0.67 -10.14
CA LEU A 237 -26.41 1.16 -10.66
C LEU A 237 -27.67 1.06 -9.77
N SER A 238 -27.70 1.76 -8.62
CA SER A 238 -28.89 2.45 -8.04
C SER A 238 -28.49 3.07 -6.68
N LEU A 239 -29.30 3.99 -6.15
CA LEU A 239 -29.24 4.49 -4.75
C LEU A 239 -29.26 3.36 -3.68
N GLU A 240 -29.41 2.08 -4.08
CA GLU A 240 -29.58 0.94 -3.18
C GLU A 240 -28.28 0.17 -2.87
N TYR A 241 -27.15 0.37 -3.57
CA TYR A 241 -25.96 -0.47 -3.37
C TYR A 241 -24.81 0.22 -2.64
N ILE A 242 -25.08 0.54 -1.39
CA ILE A 242 -24.07 0.67 -0.36
C ILE A 242 -23.72 -0.75 0.11
N GLY A 243 -22.46 -1.14 -0.07
CA GLY A 243 -22.00 -2.44 0.40
C GLY A 243 -22.18 -2.51 1.91
N THR A 244 -22.97 -3.47 2.40
CA THR A 244 -23.13 -3.70 3.83
C THR A 244 -22.22 -4.83 4.26
N ILE A 245 -21.44 -4.61 5.31
CA ILE A 245 -20.62 -5.63 5.96
C ILE A 245 -20.88 -5.59 7.46
N ASN A 246 -20.88 -6.76 8.09
CA ASN A 246 -20.93 -6.87 9.54
C ASN A 246 -19.52 -7.20 10.04
N ILE A 247 -18.90 -6.25 10.74
CA ILE A 247 -17.59 -6.43 11.38
C ILE A 247 -17.76 -6.11 12.87
N ASN A 248 -17.39 -7.03 13.74
CA ASN A 248 -17.50 -6.87 15.21
C ASN A 248 -18.92 -6.47 15.66
N ASN A 249 -19.96 -7.10 15.10
CA ASN A 249 -21.38 -6.79 15.34
C ASN A 249 -21.82 -5.37 14.95
N LYS A 250 -21.00 -4.64 14.19
CA LYS A 250 -21.37 -3.35 13.62
C LYS A 250 -21.66 -3.47 12.14
N ARG A 251 -22.75 -2.85 11.73
CA ARG A 251 -23.11 -2.69 10.32
C ARG A 251 -22.30 -1.54 9.75
N ILE A 252 -21.54 -1.84 8.71
CA ILE A 252 -20.68 -0.87 8.03
C ILE A 252 -21.10 -0.82 6.58
N TYR A 253 -21.20 0.40 6.11
CA TYR A 253 -21.60 0.79 4.79
C TYR A 253 -20.36 1.25 4.02
N TYR A 254 -20.26 1.01 2.71
CA TYR A 254 -19.14 1.51 1.92
C TYR A 254 -19.45 1.69 0.43
N PHE A 255 -18.67 2.55 -0.24
CA PHE A 255 -18.54 2.61 -1.70
C PHE A 255 -17.06 2.61 -2.13
N GLU A 256 -16.83 2.40 -3.43
CA GLU A 256 -15.50 2.17 -4.01
C GLU A 256 -15.20 3.19 -5.13
N ILE A 257 -14.02 3.81 -5.05
CA ILE A 257 -13.40 4.51 -6.18
C ILE A 257 -12.35 3.58 -6.77
N ASP A 258 -12.51 3.26 -8.05
CA ASP A 258 -11.61 2.40 -8.82
C ASP A 258 -10.84 3.23 -9.84
N SER A 259 -9.57 2.91 -10.03
CA SER A 259 -8.77 3.52 -11.10
C SER A 259 -7.61 2.66 -11.58
N ARG A 260 -6.98 3.13 -12.66
CA ARG A 260 -5.81 2.54 -13.30
C ARG A 260 -4.63 3.48 -13.12
N VAL A 261 -3.44 2.92 -12.90
CA VAL A 261 -2.23 3.71 -12.73
C VAL A 261 -1.23 3.40 -13.85
N GLY A 262 -0.70 4.46 -14.46
CA GLY A 262 0.32 4.40 -15.48
C GLY A 262 1.70 4.41 -14.83
N TYR A 263 2.57 3.49 -15.26
CA TYR A 263 3.93 3.46 -14.75
C TYR A 263 4.74 4.67 -15.21
N ASN A 264 5.41 5.32 -14.26
CA ASN A 264 6.32 6.42 -14.56
C ASN A 264 7.65 6.24 -13.82
N GLN A 265 8.69 5.89 -14.59
CA GLN A 265 10.04 5.66 -14.06
C GLN A 265 10.64 6.89 -13.39
N LYS A 266 10.29 8.12 -13.82
CA LYS A 266 10.80 9.35 -13.20
C LYS A 266 10.28 9.50 -11.76
N ILE A 267 9.01 9.15 -11.52
CA ILE A 267 8.42 9.15 -10.18
C ILE A 267 9.11 8.11 -9.29
N VAL A 268 9.28 6.88 -9.77
CA VAL A 268 10.00 5.84 -9.03
C VAL A 268 11.42 6.29 -8.65
N LYS A 269 12.19 6.81 -9.61
CA LYS A 269 13.54 7.34 -9.35
C LYS A 269 13.53 8.48 -8.33
N TYR A 270 12.53 9.36 -8.38
CA TYR A 270 12.39 10.44 -7.40
C TYR A 270 12.17 9.88 -5.98
N TYR A 271 11.29 8.89 -5.82
CA TYR A 271 11.00 8.30 -4.50
C TYR A 271 12.14 7.40 -3.97
N LEU A 272 12.90 6.74 -4.84
CA LEU A 272 14.09 5.98 -4.43
C LEU A 272 15.19 6.87 -3.85
N LYS A 273 15.27 8.16 -4.23
CA LYS A 273 16.21 9.10 -3.60
C LYS A 273 15.96 9.31 -2.10
N ASN A 274 14.78 8.99 -1.60
CA ASN A 274 14.43 9.11 -0.19
C ASN A 274 15.13 8.06 0.70
N LEU A 275 15.73 7.01 0.12
CA LEU A 275 16.43 5.96 0.88
C LEU A 275 17.48 6.53 1.84
N ASP A 276 18.24 7.53 1.41
CA ASP A 276 19.26 8.19 2.24
C ASP A 276 18.66 8.80 3.51
N GLY A 277 17.57 9.55 3.34
CA GLY A 277 16.85 10.18 4.43
C GLY A 277 16.29 9.14 5.41
N ILE A 278 15.72 8.04 4.88
CA ILE A 278 15.21 6.93 5.69
C ILE A 278 16.33 6.33 6.54
N ILE A 279 17.43 5.92 5.92
CA ILE A 279 18.52 5.22 6.61
C ILE A 279 19.23 6.12 7.62
N LYS A 280 19.50 7.37 7.27
CA LYS A 280 20.08 8.34 8.22
C LYS A 280 19.15 8.62 9.40
N SER A 281 17.84 8.66 9.18
CA SER A 281 16.86 8.88 10.25
C SER A 281 16.73 7.68 11.19
N SER A 282 16.83 6.45 10.67
CA SER A 282 16.82 5.24 11.49
C SER A 282 18.10 5.07 12.30
N ASN A 283 19.25 5.42 11.73
CA ASN A 283 20.55 5.35 12.42
C ASN A 283 20.73 6.43 13.52
N ARG A 284 19.86 7.44 13.59
CA ARG A 284 19.85 8.40 14.72
C ARG A 284 19.17 7.85 15.97
N VAL A 285 18.45 6.72 15.84
CA VAL A 285 17.95 5.92 16.96
C VAL A 285 18.93 4.78 17.20
N ASP A 286 20.21 5.15 17.40
CA ASP A 286 21.29 4.22 17.71
C ASP A 286 21.07 3.71 19.15
N ASN A 287 20.43 2.55 19.26
CA ASN A 287 20.33 1.73 20.47
C ASN A 287 21.71 1.15 20.82
N ARG A 288 22.66 2.02 21.16
CA ARG A 288 23.72 1.65 22.10
C ARG A 288 23.07 1.50 23.47
N ASN A 289 22.28 0.43 23.65
CA ASN A 289 21.79 -0.17 24.90
C ASN A 289 20.55 -1.05 24.63
N LEU A 290 20.73 -2.17 23.91
CA LEU A 290 19.95 -3.39 24.09
C LEU A 290 20.89 -4.59 24.01
#